data_AF-A0AAU6RSQ7-F1
#
_entry.id   AF-A0AAU6RSQ7-F1
#
_cell.length_a   1.000
_cell.length_b   1.000
_cell.length_c   1.000
_cell.angle_alpha   90.00
_cell.angle_beta   90.00
_cell.angle_gamma   90.00
#
_symmetry.space_group_name_H-M   'P 1'
#
loop_
_entity.id
_entity.type
_entity.pdbx_description
1 polymer ?
#
loop_
_entity_poly.entity_id
_entity_poly.type
_entity_poly.pdbx_seq_one_letter_code
_entity_poly.pdbx_strand_id
1 'polypeptide(L)'
;MKIDIRKTIVTSIIMLLAAITIHFVPGLFLIIVPFLLIPAVTLYYHSRESYYMMSFVVLIAVIFTSIFTMQIMLSVIFGGYIVGQLLKEKASKERILYILTVFYTIFSLIAIIILQMAGVMPKMTDIFAPATDTYYNLLMAEVEKGTVTKTYADLFLTSMDALVLQIPGLLILFLFILSLIQISITFPFVRKFKVSTPNFRPLYMWRIPKVVLYLYFLTLFTALFITDTDVVLLGIVTNFKYVLEWIIFIQGLSLFSFFIKVRRTHPVLNILIYIFAFIFSPVTQIFGMIDMILNLKSNIKRK
;
A
#
# COMPACT_ATOMS: atom_id res chain seq x y z
N MET A 1 12.99 -7.16 -34.67
CA MET A 1 11.99 -7.56 -33.66
C MET A 1 12.18 -9.07 -33.41
N LYS A 2 12.76 -9.49 -32.27
CA LYS A 2 13.01 -10.91 -31.99
C LYS A 2 12.38 -11.29 -30.64
N ILE A 3 11.38 -12.17 -30.69
CA ILE A 3 10.80 -12.79 -29.50
C ILE A 3 11.79 -13.84 -29.00
N ASP A 4 12.17 -13.74 -27.73
CA ASP A 4 12.91 -14.80 -27.04
C ASP A 4 11.90 -15.85 -26.54
N ILE A 5 11.60 -16.81 -27.42
CA ILE A 5 10.55 -17.83 -27.19
C ILE A 5 10.78 -18.57 -25.87
N ARG A 6 12.02 -18.94 -25.56
CA ARG A 6 12.35 -19.71 -24.35
C ARG A 6 12.01 -18.90 -23.10
N LYS A 7 12.45 -17.63 -23.02
CA LYS A 7 12.13 -16.79 -21.86
C LYS A 7 10.64 -16.48 -21.77
N THR A 8 9.97 -16.24 -22.90
CA THR A 8 8.52 -16.02 -22.94
C THR A 8 7.77 -17.22 -22.37
N ILE A 9 8.09 -18.45 -22.79
CA ILE A 9 7.42 -19.66 -22.28
C ILE A 9 7.65 -19.82 -20.78
N VAL A 10 8.90 -19.71 -20.32
CA VAL A 10 9.24 -19.89 -18.89
C VAL A 10 8.52 -18.85 -18.03
N THR A 11 8.55 -17.57 -18.42
CA THR A 11 7.84 -16.52 -17.67
C THR A 11 6.33 -16.73 -17.69
N SER A 12 5.75 -17.14 -18.83
CA SER A 12 4.32 -17.43 -18.91
C SER A 12 3.94 -18.56 -17.97
N ILE A 13 4.70 -19.66 -17.92
CA ILE A 13 4.46 -20.77 -16.99
C ILE A 13 4.52 -20.30 -15.54
N ILE A 14 5.54 -19.50 -15.16
CA ILE A 14 5.65 -18.97 -13.78
C ILE A 14 4.41 -18.14 -13.43
N MET A 15 3.98 -17.25 -14.33
CA MET A 15 2.82 -16.37 -14.11
C MET A 15 1.51 -17.17 -14.04
N LEU A 16 1.35 -18.19 -14.89
CA LEU A 16 0.17 -19.06 -14.90
C LEU A 16 0.09 -19.94 -13.65
N LEU A 17 1.22 -20.52 -13.21
CA LEU A 17 1.28 -21.29 -11.97
C LEU A 17 0.93 -20.42 -10.77
N ALA A 18 1.41 -19.17 -10.75
CA ALA A 18 1.04 -18.21 -9.71
C ALA A 18 -0.46 -17.90 -9.72
N ALA A 19 -1.05 -17.65 -10.91
CA ALA A 19 -2.48 -17.40 -11.06
C ALA A 19 -3.31 -18.59 -10.56
N ILE A 20 -2.97 -19.81 -10.98
CA ILE A 20 -3.65 -21.05 -10.55
C ILE A 20 -3.53 -21.21 -9.03
N THR A 21 -2.35 -21.00 -8.46
CA THR A 21 -2.12 -21.14 -7.02
C THR A 21 -2.96 -20.13 -6.23
N ILE A 22 -2.99 -18.86 -6.65
CA ILE A 22 -3.80 -17.82 -6.01
C ILE A 22 -5.29 -18.08 -6.19
N HIS A 23 -5.71 -18.67 -7.31
CA HIS A 23 -7.11 -19.02 -7.53
C HIS A 23 -7.63 -20.05 -6.53
N PHE A 24 -6.86 -21.11 -6.29
CA PHE A 24 -7.27 -22.17 -5.36
C PHE A 24 -6.96 -21.86 -3.89
N VAL A 25 -5.93 -21.06 -3.63
CA VAL A 25 -5.54 -20.66 -2.27
C VAL A 25 -5.32 -19.14 -2.22
N PRO A 26 -6.40 -18.33 -2.18
CA PRO A 26 -6.32 -16.87 -2.26
C PRO A 26 -5.33 -16.25 -1.29
N GLY A 27 -5.25 -16.74 -0.05
CA GLY A 27 -4.34 -16.22 0.99
C GLY A 27 -2.85 -16.25 0.62
N LEU A 28 -2.43 -17.15 -0.28
CA LEU A 28 -1.03 -17.21 -0.72
C LEU A 28 -0.61 -16.01 -1.58
N PHE A 29 -1.54 -15.16 -2.01
CA PHE A 29 -1.20 -13.94 -2.76
C PHE A 29 -0.21 -13.05 -2.00
N LEU A 30 -0.33 -12.95 -0.66
CA LEU A 30 0.57 -12.15 0.18
C LEU A 30 2.03 -12.59 0.08
N ILE A 31 2.25 -13.87 -0.18
CA ILE A 31 3.57 -14.48 -0.29
C ILE A 31 4.05 -14.45 -1.74
N ILE A 32 3.19 -14.76 -2.71
CA ILE A 32 3.56 -14.94 -4.12
C ILE A 32 3.71 -13.61 -4.85
N VAL A 33 2.73 -12.70 -4.71
CA VAL A 33 2.65 -11.43 -5.46
C VAL A 33 3.88 -10.54 -5.30
N PRO A 34 4.55 -10.47 -4.12
CA PRO A 34 5.82 -9.74 -3.98
C PRO A 34 6.92 -10.13 -4.98
N PHE A 35 6.91 -11.36 -5.49
CA PHE A 35 7.94 -11.89 -6.38
C PHE A 35 7.57 -11.81 -7.87
N LEU A 36 6.29 -11.67 -8.22
CA LEU A 36 5.83 -11.77 -9.61
C LEU A 36 6.28 -10.62 -10.52
N LEU A 37 6.69 -9.49 -9.94
CA LEU A 37 7.33 -8.42 -10.72
C LEU A 37 8.70 -8.84 -11.27
N ILE A 38 9.43 -9.76 -10.64
CA ILE A 38 10.75 -10.21 -11.10
C ILE A 38 10.70 -10.71 -12.56
N PRO A 39 9.91 -11.77 -12.87
CA PRO A 39 9.89 -12.29 -14.22
C PRO A 39 9.25 -11.30 -15.22
N ALA A 40 8.22 -10.55 -14.82
CA ALA A 40 7.55 -9.57 -15.68
C ALA A 40 8.48 -8.41 -16.09
N VAL A 41 9.14 -7.77 -15.11
CA VAL A 41 10.09 -6.67 -15.34
C VAL A 41 11.31 -7.14 -16.13
N THR A 42 11.85 -8.30 -15.80
CA THR A 42 13.02 -8.86 -16.52
C THR A 42 12.70 -9.07 -18.00
N LEU A 43 11.51 -9.63 -18.30
CA LEU A 43 11.09 -9.88 -19.67
C LEU A 43 10.87 -8.57 -20.43
N TYR A 44 10.14 -7.61 -19.83
CA TYR A 44 9.90 -6.29 -20.44
C TYR A 44 11.21 -5.54 -20.75
N TYR A 45 12.16 -5.59 -19.82
CA TYR A 45 13.43 -4.90 -19.97
C TYR A 45 14.22 -5.42 -21.17
N HIS A 46 14.30 -6.74 -21.35
CA HIS A 46 15.07 -7.36 -22.43
C HIS A 46 14.32 -7.41 -23.77
N SER A 47 13.02 -7.69 -23.77
CA SER A 47 12.22 -7.80 -25.00
C SER A 47 10.76 -7.42 -24.73
N ARG A 48 10.35 -6.26 -25.26
CA ARG A 48 8.96 -5.78 -25.15
C ARG A 48 7.98 -6.75 -25.80
N GLU A 49 8.34 -7.31 -26.96
CA GLU A 49 7.50 -8.27 -27.68
C GLU A 49 7.28 -9.56 -26.90
N SER A 50 8.36 -10.10 -26.30
CA SER A 50 8.25 -11.27 -25.45
C SER A 50 7.34 -11.02 -24.26
N TYR A 51 7.40 -9.82 -23.68
CA TYR A 51 6.54 -9.41 -22.59
C TYR A 51 5.07 -9.27 -23.03
N TYR A 52 4.79 -8.66 -24.19
CA TYR A 52 3.42 -8.54 -24.70
C TYR A 52 2.82 -9.91 -25.03
N MET A 53 3.61 -10.81 -25.63
CA MET A 53 3.18 -12.19 -25.89
C MET A 53 2.85 -12.94 -24.60
N MET A 54 3.73 -12.88 -23.59
CA MET A 54 3.47 -13.47 -22.28
C MET A 54 2.22 -12.87 -21.63
N SER A 55 2.09 -11.55 -21.68
CA SER A 55 0.95 -10.84 -21.10
C SER A 55 -0.34 -11.29 -21.77
N PHE A 56 -0.38 -11.39 -23.10
CA PHE A 56 -1.54 -11.88 -23.84
C PHE A 56 -1.95 -13.30 -23.42
N VAL A 57 -1.00 -14.22 -23.33
CA VAL A 57 -1.27 -15.61 -22.90
C VAL A 57 -1.81 -15.65 -21.46
N VAL A 58 -1.19 -14.92 -20.53
CA VAL A 58 -1.63 -14.87 -19.13
C VAL A 58 -3.00 -14.21 -19.02
N LEU A 59 -3.26 -13.14 -19.78
CA LEU A 59 -4.54 -12.43 -19.79
C LEU A 59 -5.69 -13.33 -20.24
N ILE A 60 -5.49 -14.14 -21.28
CA ILE A 60 -6.51 -15.12 -21.71
C ILE A 60 -6.79 -16.13 -20.60
N ALA A 61 -5.75 -16.65 -19.95
CA ALA A 61 -5.91 -17.66 -18.92
C ALA A 61 -6.63 -17.14 -17.66
N VAL A 62 -6.35 -15.90 -17.23
CA VAL A 62 -6.93 -15.35 -16.01
C VAL A 62 -8.42 -15.02 -16.12
N ILE A 63 -8.97 -14.92 -17.34
CA ILE A 63 -10.43 -14.79 -17.55
C ILE A 63 -11.18 -15.98 -16.96
N PHE A 64 -10.55 -17.17 -16.93
CA PHE A 64 -11.13 -18.39 -16.36
C PHE A 64 -10.85 -18.56 -14.86
N THR A 65 -10.30 -17.55 -14.19
CA THR A 65 -10.01 -17.57 -12.75
C THR A 65 -11.00 -16.70 -11.96
N SER A 66 -10.90 -16.73 -10.63
CA SER A 66 -11.71 -15.83 -9.79
C SER A 66 -11.41 -14.35 -10.11
N ILE A 67 -12.40 -13.48 -9.91
CA ILE A 67 -12.25 -12.02 -10.11
C ILE A 67 -11.09 -11.46 -9.29
N PHE A 68 -10.92 -11.96 -8.05
CA PHE A 68 -9.80 -11.60 -7.19
C PHE A 68 -8.44 -11.95 -7.81
N THR A 69 -8.28 -13.18 -8.31
CA THR A 69 -7.07 -13.63 -9.01
C THR A 69 -6.82 -12.81 -10.26
N MET A 70 -7.86 -12.57 -11.06
CA MET A 70 -7.79 -11.78 -12.28
C MET A 70 -7.30 -10.36 -11.99
N GLN A 71 -7.87 -9.69 -10.98
CA GLN A 71 -7.47 -8.34 -10.57
C GLN A 71 -6.00 -8.28 -10.14
N ILE A 72 -5.53 -9.26 -9.36
CA ILE A 72 -4.13 -9.35 -8.93
C ILE A 72 -3.21 -9.53 -10.14
N MET A 73 -3.52 -10.47 -11.03
CA MET A 73 -2.67 -10.78 -12.18
C MET A 73 -2.61 -9.62 -13.18
N LEU A 74 -3.74 -8.93 -13.41
CA LEU A 74 -3.78 -7.68 -14.16
C LEU A 74 -2.87 -6.63 -13.54
N SER A 75 -2.97 -6.42 -12.22
CA SER A 75 -2.12 -5.48 -11.49
C SER A 75 -0.64 -5.81 -11.67
N VAL A 76 -0.25 -7.09 -11.54
CA VAL A 76 1.15 -7.52 -11.71
C VAL A 76 1.64 -7.32 -13.14
N ILE A 77 0.81 -7.63 -14.16
CA ILE A 77 1.16 -7.40 -15.56
C ILE A 77 1.43 -5.91 -15.76
N PHE A 78 0.45 -5.04 -15.51
CA PHE A 78 0.63 -3.60 -15.70
C PHE A 78 1.72 -3.01 -14.80
N GLY A 79 1.88 -3.49 -13.57
CA GLY A 79 2.98 -3.12 -12.68
C GLY A 79 4.35 -3.49 -13.27
N GLY A 80 4.46 -4.67 -13.88
CA GLY A 80 5.66 -5.10 -14.62
C GLY A 80 5.97 -4.22 -15.82
N TYR A 81 4.95 -3.77 -16.56
CA TYR A 81 5.09 -2.78 -17.63
C TYR A 81 5.62 -1.44 -17.09
N ILE A 82 4.95 -0.89 -16.06
CA ILE A 82 5.30 0.41 -15.46
C ILE A 82 6.74 0.40 -14.94
N VAL A 83 7.08 -0.60 -14.11
CA VAL A 83 8.42 -0.71 -13.54
C VAL A 83 9.46 -0.96 -14.62
N GLY A 84 9.18 -1.85 -15.58
CA GLY A 84 10.07 -2.14 -16.70
C GLY A 84 10.35 -0.91 -17.57
N GLN A 85 9.35 -0.09 -17.86
CA GLN A 85 9.48 1.14 -18.63
C GLN A 85 10.25 2.21 -17.86
N LEU A 86 9.92 2.44 -16.59
CA LEU A 86 10.62 3.41 -15.75
C LEU A 86 12.09 3.04 -15.51
N LEU A 87 12.42 1.75 -15.46
CA LEU A 87 13.82 1.30 -15.41
C LEU A 87 14.58 1.59 -16.71
N LYS A 88 13.94 1.47 -17.88
CA LYS A 88 14.52 1.90 -19.17
C LYS A 88 14.75 3.40 -19.22
N GLU A 89 13.84 4.18 -18.64
CA GLU A 89 13.95 5.64 -18.48
C GLU A 89 14.93 6.07 -17.38
N LYS A 90 15.56 5.13 -16.67
CA LYS A 90 16.47 5.39 -15.53
C LYS A 90 15.81 6.25 -14.44
N ALA A 91 14.51 6.09 -14.23
CA ALA A 91 13.79 6.76 -13.17
C ALA A 91 14.38 6.44 -11.78
N SER A 92 14.26 7.36 -10.83
CA SER A 92 14.67 7.11 -9.45
C SER A 92 13.77 6.06 -8.79
N LYS A 93 14.30 5.36 -7.79
CA LYS A 93 13.56 4.30 -7.09
C LYS A 93 12.31 4.83 -6.39
N GLU A 94 12.39 6.06 -5.86
CA GLU A 94 11.29 6.75 -5.21
C GLU A 94 10.18 7.11 -6.22
N ARG A 95 10.54 7.53 -7.44
CA ARG A 95 9.58 7.77 -8.52
C ARG A 95 8.87 6.49 -8.93
N ILE A 96 9.59 5.38 -9.03
CA ILE A 96 9.02 4.07 -9.35
C ILE A 96 8.03 3.64 -8.25
N LEU A 97 8.42 3.77 -6.97
CA LEU A 97 7.55 3.46 -5.83
C LEU A 97 6.27 4.30 -5.84
N TYR A 98 6.40 5.61 -6.06
CA TYR A 98 5.25 6.52 -6.12
C TYR A 98 4.29 6.13 -7.26
N ILE A 99 4.80 6.00 -8.49
CA ILE A 99 3.96 5.70 -9.66
C ILE A 99 3.29 4.32 -9.50
N LEU A 100 4.02 3.32 -9.00
CA LEU A 100 3.47 1.98 -8.80
C LEU A 100 2.35 1.97 -7.73
N THR A 101 2.56 2.69 -6.62
CA THR A 101 1.56 2.82 -5.54
C THR A 101 0.31 3.53 -6.04
N VAL A 102 0.46 4.63 -6.78
CA VAL A 102 -0.65 5.38 -7.37
C VAL A 102 -1.41 4.50 -8.36
N PHE A 103 -0.69 3.78 -9.24
CA PHE A 103 -1.31 2.86 -10.18
C PHE A 103 -2.13 1.78 -9.46
N TYR A 104 -1.55 1.05 -8.51
CA TYR A 104 -2.27 0.01 -7.79
C TYR A 104 -3.47 0.56 -7.02
N THR A 105 -3.34 1.75 -6.43
CA THR A 105 -4.43 2.43 -5.71
C THR A 105 -5.59 2.72 -6.63
N ILE A 106 -5.34 3.45 -7.73
CA ILE A 106 -6.38 3.83 -8.69
C ILE A 106 -7.01 2.60 -9.31
N PHE A 107 -6.18 1.65 -9.76
CA PHE A 107 -6.64 0.40 -10.36
C PHE A 107 -7.54 -0.39 -9.40
N SER A 108 -7.13 -0.53 -8.14
CA SER A 108 -7.89 -1.31 -7.14
C SER A 108 -9.18 -0.61 -6.73
N LEU A 109 -9.15 0.70 -6.49
CA LEU A 109 -10.36 1.45 -6.11
C LEU A 109 -11.38 1.49 -7.24
N ILE A 110 -10.95 1.74 -8.49
CA ILE A 110 -11.84 1.69 -9.65
C ILE A 110 -12.43 0.29 -9.82
N ALA A 111 -11.61 -0.76 -9.71
CA ALA A 111 -12.09 -2.13 -9.80
C ALA A 111 -13.15 -2.44 -8.73
N ILE A 112 -12.90 -2.07 -7.46
CA ILE A 112 -13.86 -2.25 -6.37
C ILE A 112 -15.17 -1.51 -6.66
N ILE A 113 -15.10 -0.25 -7.09
CA ILE A 113 -16.30 0.56 -7.41
C ILE A 113 -17.09 -0.10 -8.54
N ILE A 114 -16.43 -0.50 -9.64
CA ILE A 114 -17.09 -1.15 -10.78
C ILE A 114 -17.76 -2.47 -10.36
N LEU A 115 -17.06 -3.30 -9.59
CA LEU A 115 -17.57 -4.59 -9.13
C LEU A 115 -18.75 -4.44 -8.16
N GLN A 116 -18.74 -3.40 -7.32
CA GLN A 116 -19.87 -3.07 -6.45
C GLN A 116 -21.06 -2.55 -7.25
N MET A 117 -20.83 -1.66 -8.23
CA MET A 117 -21.90 -1.16 -9.11
C MET A 117 -22.52 -2.28 -9.96
N ALA A 118 -21.72 -3.27 -10.37
CA ALA A 118 -22.20 -4.44 -11.11
C ALA A 118 -22.93 -5.47 -10.22
N GLY A 119 -23.00 -5.26 -8.90
CA GLY A 119 -23.60 -6.21 -7.96
C GLY A 119 -22.80 -7.51 -7.76
N VAL A 120 -21.55 -7.55 -8.23
CA VAL A 120 -20.68 -8.72 -8.17
C VAL A 120 -19.91 -8.78 -6.85
N MET A 121 -19.57 -7.62 -6.29
CA MET A 121 -18.91 -7.49 -5.00
C MET A 121 -19.83 -6.75 -4.00
N PRO A 122 -20.06 -7.28 -2.79
CA PRO A 122 -20.81 -6.57 -1.76
C PRO A 122 -20.06 -5.32 -1.26
N LYS A 123 -20.79 -4.40 -0.62
CA LYS A 123 -20.15 -3.24 0.03
C LYS A 123 -19.35 -3.72 1.24
N MET A 124 -18.35 -2.92 1.63
CA MET A 124 -17.55 -3.24 2.81
C MET A 124 -18.41 -3.32 4.08
N THR A 125 -19.45 -2.50 4.22
CA THR A 125 -20.42 -2.59 5.32
C THR A 125 -21.01 -3.99 5.43
N ASP A 126 -21.44 -4.56 4.29
CA ASP A 126 -22.13 -5.84 4.24
C ASP A 126 -21.16 -7.01 4.47
N ILE A 127 -19.90 -6.85 4.04
CA ILE A 127 -18.83 -7.83 4.28
C ILE A 127 -18.50 -7.94 5.77
N PHE A 128 -18.45 -6.82 6.48
CA PHE A 128 -18.05 -6.78 7.89
C PHE A 128 -19.22 -6.96 8.87
N ALA A 129 -20.47 -6.68 8.46
CA ALA A 129 -21.65 -6.77 9.31
C ALA A 129 -21.77 -8.10 10.09
N PRO A 130 -21.61 -9.30 9.49
CA PRO A 130 -21.77 -10.55 10.22
C PRO A 130 -20.79 -10.69 11.40
N ALA A 131 -19.55 -10.24 11.22
CA ALA A 131 -18.54 -10.28 12.27
C ALA A 131 -18.83 -9.24 13.37
N THR A 132 -19.22 -8.03 12.97
CA THR A 132 -19.62 -6.95 13.88
C THR A 132 -20.81 -7.36 14.73
N ASP A 133 -21.88 -7.88 14.11
CA ASP A 133 -23.12 -8.28 14.78
C ASP A 133 -22.88 -9.44 15.75
N THR A 134 -22.09 -10.43 15.33
CA THR A 134 -21.74 -11.57 16.19
C THR A 134 -21.02 -11.10 17.44
N TYR A 135 -20.01 -10.24 17.30
CA TYR A 135 -19.24 -9.76 18.44
C TYR A 135 -20.06 -8.82 19.32
N TYR A 136 -20.90 -7.96 18.74
CA TYR A 136 -21.79 -7.10 19.49
C TYR A 136 -22.79 -7.88 20.34
N ASN A 137 -23.38 -8.95 19.78
CA ASN A 137 -24.29 -9.82 20.53
C ASN A 137 -23.59 -10.53 21.70
N LEU A 138 -22.33 -10.94 21.52
CA LEU A 138 -21.52 -11.48 22.62
C LEU A 138 -21.27 -10.43 23.71
N LEU A 139 -20.95 -9.19 23.33
CA LEU A 139 -20.81 -8.11 24.30
C LEU A 139 -22.12 -7.83 25.04
N MET A 140 -23.26 -7.88 24.36
CA MET A 140 -24.56 -7.67 25.01
C MET A 140 -24.90 -8.79 26.00
N ALA A 141 -24.56 -10.04 25.71
CA ALA A 141 -24.71 -11.13 26.68
C ALA A 141 -23.83 -10.92 27.93
N GLU A 142 -22.66 -10.31 27.79
CA GLU A 142 -21.80 -9.93 28.92
C GLU A 142 -22.33 -8.70 29.67
N VAL A 143 -22.98 -7.77 28.98
CA VAL A 143 -23.70 -6.65 29.59
C VAL A 143 -24.84 -7.15 30.47
N GLU A 144 -25.61 -8.14 30.01
CA GLU A 144 -26.67 -8.77 30.80
C GLU A 144 -26.14 -9.46 32.07
N LYS A 145 -24.93 -10.01 32.02
CA LYS A 145 -24.23 -10.60 33.19
C LYS A 145 -23.61 -9.56 34.12
N GLY A 146 -23.61 -8.29 33.74
CA GLY A 146 -22.99 -7.21 34.51
C GLY A 146 -21.45 -7.19 34.48
N THR A 147 -20.82 -7.96 33.59
CA THR A 147 -19.35 -8.01 33.44
C THR A 147 -18.83 -6.86 32.58
N VAL A 148 -19.68 -6.31 31.69
CA VAL A 148 -19.36 -5.21 30.78
C VAL A 148 -20.48 -4.17 30.81
N THR A 149 -20.15 -2.88 30.64
CA THR A 149 -21.16 -1.82 30.51
C THR A 149 -21.64 -1.68 29.06
N LYS A 150 -22.91 -1.34 28.87
CA LYS A 150 -23.48 -1.02 27.53
C LYS A 150 -22.63 -0.01 26.74
N THR A 151 -22.06 0.99 27.41
CA THR A 151 -21.15 1.97 26.81
C THR A 151 -19.98 1.34 26.07
N TYR A 152 -19.41 0.23 26.56
CA TYR A 152 -18.32 -0.47 25.87
C TYR A 152 -18.80 -1.16 24.60
N ALA A 153 -20.01 -1.74 24.62
CA ALA A 153 -20.59 -2.37 23.45
C ALA A 153 -20.93 -1.34 22.36
N ASP A 154 -21.46 -0.18 22.75
CA ASP A 154 -21.75 0.91 21.82
C ASP A 154 -20.46 1.53 21.25
N LEU A 155 -19.41 1.69 22.09
CA LEU A 155 -18.09 2.15 21.64
C LEU A 155 -17.48 1.17 20.62
N PHE A 156 -17.67 -0.14 20.80
CA PHE A 156 -17.23 -1.14 19.84
C PHE A 156 -17.91 -0.95 18.48
N LEU A 157 -19.24 -0.77 18.44
CA LEU A 157 -19.96 -0.53 17.19
C LEU A 157 -19.46 0.73 16.47
N THR A 158 -19.38 1.86 17.19
CA THR A 158 -18.87 3.11 16.61
C THR A 158 -17.45 2.96 16.09
N SER A 159 -16.61 2.15 16.77
CA SER A 159 -15.26 1.86 16.31
C SER A 159 -15.25 1.01 15.04
N MET A 160 -16.14 0.03 14.92
CA MET A 160 -16.27 -0.78 13.69
C MET A 160 -16.75 0.06 12.50
N ASP A 161 -17.75 0.92 12.71
CA ASP A 161 -18.22 1.84 11.67
C ASP A 161 -17.09 2.78 11.20
N ALA A 162 -16.32 3.32 12.15
CA ALA A 162 -15.16 4.15 11.84
C ALA A 162 -14.07 3.38 11.08
N LEU A 163 -13.84 2.10 11.39
CA LEU A 163 -12.90 1.24 10.67
C LEU A 163 -13.36 0.98 9.23
N VAL A 164 -14.64 0.62 9.04
CA VAL A 164 -15.21 0.36 7.71
C VAL A 164 -15.11 1.61 6.83
N LEU A 165 -15.37 2.80 7.39
CA LEU A 165 -15.24 4.07 6.69
C LEU A 165 -13.79 4.35 6.23
N GLN A 166 -12.79 3.85 6.95
CA GLN A 166 -11.35 4.06 6.68
C GLN A 166 -10.73 2.98 5.79
N ILE A 167 -11.47 1.94 5.39
CA ILE A 167 -10.95 0.85 4.53
C ILE A 167 -10.30 1.37 3.24
N PRO A 168 -10.86 2.36 2.51
CA PRO A 168 -10.20 2.89 1.32
C PRO A 168 -8.79 3.46 1.63
N GLY A 169 -8.62 4.18 2.74
CA GLY A 169 -7.36 4.73 3.20
C GLY A 169 -6.37 3.65 3.65
N LEU A 170 -6.86 2.63 4.37
CA LEU A 170 -6.07 1.45 4.73
C LEU A 170 -5.57 0.68 3.50
N LEU A 171 -6.40 0.56 2.47
CA LEU A 171 -6.03 -0.07 1.21
C LEU A 171 -4.87 0.67 0.54
N ILE A 172 -4.90 2.01 0.52
CA ILE A 172 -3.81 2.84 -0.02
C ILE A 172 -2.50 2.56 0.70
N LEU A 173 -2.53 2.54 2.04
CA LEU A 173 -1.34 2.22 2.85
C LEU A 173 -0.83 0.81 2.57
N PHE A 174 -1.73 -0.17 2.51
CA PHE A 174 -1.38 -1.56 2.19
C PHE A 174 -0.72 -1.67 0.82
N LEU A 175 -1.26 -1.01 -0.20
CA LEU A 175 -0.71 -1.01 -1.55
C LEU A 175 0.64 -0.27 -1.65
N PHE A 176 0.85 0.78 -0.84
CA PHE A 176 2.15 1.40 -0.68
C PHE A 176 3.18 0.42 -0.11
N ILE A 177 2.84 -0.28 0.98
CA ILE A 177 3.71 -1.27 1.61
C ILE A 177 4.00 -2.43 0.64
N LEU A 178 2.98 -2.94 -0.05
CA LEU A 178 3.12 -3.97 -1.07
C LEU A 178 4.07 -3.52 -2.20
N SER A 179 3.89 -2.30 -2.71
CA SER A 179 4.77 -1.72 -3.74
C SER A 179 6.21 -1.58 -3.25
N LEU A 180 6.39 -1.15 -1.99
CA LEU A 180 7.71 -1.03 -1.36
C LEU A 180 8.39 -2.39 -1.24
N ILE A 181 7.67 -3.42 -0.76
CA ILE A 181 8.18 -4.80 -0.65
C ILE A 181 8.52 -5.35 -2.04
N GLN A 182 7.60 -5.22 -3.00
CA GLN A 182 7.80 -5.66 -4.38
C GLN A 182 9.05 -5.05 -5.00
N ILE A 183 9.25 -3.74 -4.89
CA ILE A 183 10.44 -3.06 -5.42
C ILE A 183 11.71 -3.48 -4.66
N SER A 184 11.62 -3.66 -3.34
CA SER A 184 12.74 -4.06 -2.49
C SER A 184 13.22 -5.47 -2.81
N ILE A 185 12.31 -6.38 -3.13
CA ILE A 185 12.61 -7.73 -3.58
C ILE A 185 13.04 -7.71 -5.06
N THR A 186 12.27 -7.08 -5.94
CA THR A 186 12.49 -7.16 -7.39
C THR A 186 13.86 -6.65 -7.81
N PHE A 187 14.30 -5.50 -7.27
CA PHE A 187 15.49 -4.82 -7.79
C PHE A 187 16.79 -5.63 -7.59
N PRO A 188 17.09 -6.17 -6.41
CA PRO A 188 18.21 -7.09 -6.23
C PRO A 188 18.21 -8.29 -7.17
N PHE A 189 17.04 -8.87 -7.46
CA PHE A 189 16.93 -10.03 -8.35
C PHE A 189 17.13 -9.65 -9.81
N VAL A 190 16.50 -8.59 -10.31
CA VAL A 190 16.64 -8.19 -11.72
C VAL A 190 18.06 -7.70 -12.06
N ARG A 191 18.83 -7.19 -11.07
CA ARG A 191 20.27 -6.90 -11.25
C ARG A 191 21.07 -8.12 -11.70
N LYS A 192 20.74 -9.32 -11.18
CA LYS A 192 21.38 -10.57 -11.59
C LYS A 192 21.13 -10.91 -13.06
N PHE A 193 20.04 -10.39 -13.63
CA PHE A 193 19.70 -10.49 -15.04
C PHE A 193 20.20 -9.29 -15.86
N LYS A 194 21.24 -8.57 -15.41
CA LYS A 194 21.84 -7.42 -16.11
C LYS A 194 20.87 -6.24 -16.34
N VAL A 195 19.82 -6.12 -15.51
CA VAL A 195 18.94 -4.94 -15.49
C VAL A 195 19.52 -3.89 -14.56
N SER A 196 19.80 -2.69 -15.09
CA SER A 196 20.23 -1.56 -14.26
C SER A 196 19.08 -1.08 -13.38
N THR A 197 19.31 -0.92 -12.08
CA THR A 197 18.29 -0.47 -11.13
C THR A 197 18.85 0.61 -10.20
N PRO A 198 18.05 1.64 -9.86
CA PRO A 198 18.46 2.68 -8.93
C PRO A 198 18.57 2.13 -7.49
N ASN A 199 19.34 2.84 -6.66
CA ASN A 199 19.42 2.57 -5.23
C ASN A 199 18.40 3.42 -4.46
N PHE A 200 17.90 2.87 -3.36
CA PHE A 200 16.96 3.58 -2.48
C PHE A 200 17.74 4.62 -1.67
N ARG A 201 17.26 5.85 -1.60
CA ARG A 201 17.76 6.76 -0.57
C ARG A 201 17.35 6.21 0.79
N PRO A 202 18.27 6.11 1.76
CA PRO A 202 17.92 5.60 3.08
C PRO A 202 16.91 6.52 3.76
N LEU A 203 16.09 5.97 4.66
CA LEU A 203 14.93 6.66 5.25
C LEU A 203 15.28 8.01 5.89
N TYR A 204 16.47 8.16 6.49
CA TYR A 204 16.93 9.44 7.06
C TYR A 204 17.15 10.57 6.03
N MET A 205 17.21 10.26 4.74
CA MET A 205 17.31 11.25 3.66
C MET A 205 15.96 11.62 3.05
N TRP A 206 14.89 10.92 3.44
CA TRP A 206 13.57 11.16 2.90
C TRP A 206 13.06 12.54 3.29
N ARG A 207 12.45 13.24 2.33
CA ARG A 207 11.88 14.57 2.55
C ARG A 207 10.59 14.66 1.76
N ILE A 208 9.48 14.61 2.49
CA ILE A 208 8.15 14.86 1.96
C ILE A 208 8.00 16.36 1.69
N PRO A 209 7.43 16.77 0.55
CA PRO A 209 7.23 18.17 0.21
C PRO A 209 6.21 18.86 1.13
N LYS A 210 6.41 20.15 1.42
CA LYS A 210 5.55 20.96 2.30
C LYS A 210 4.08 21.00 1.84
N VAL A 211 3.80 20.77 0.55
CA VAL A 211 2.43 20.70 0.03
C VAL A 211 1.56 19.68 0.76
N VAL A 212 2.13 18.56 1.22
CA VAL A 212 1.40 17.55 2.00
C VAL A 212 0.88 18.12 3.32
N LEU A 213 1.66 19.01 3.96
CA LEU A 213 1.25 19.67 5.20
C LEU A 213 0.10 20.66 4.95
N TYR A 214 0.15 21.43 3.85
CA TYR A 214 -0.95 22.33 3.49
C TYR A 214 -2.22 21.56 3.15
N LEU A 215 -2.11 20.46 2.41
CA LEU A 215 -3.24 19.57 2.13
C LEU A 215 -3.82 18.98 3.42
N TYR A 216 -2.97 18.63 4.39
CA TYR A 216 -3.42 18.13 5.69
C TYR A 216 -4.22 19.17 6.46
N PHE A 217 -3.72 20.40 6.58
CA PHE A 217 -4.47 21.48 7.24
C PHE A 217 -5.76 21.84 6.51
N LEU A 218 -5.76 21.85 5.17
CA LEU A 218 -6.98 22.04 4.38
C LEU A 218 -8.00 20.92 4.65
N THR A 219 -7.54 19.68 4.77
CA THR A 219 -8.40 18.53 5.07
C THR A 219 -8.99 18.63 6.48
N LEU A 220 -8.20 19.06 7.46
CA LEU A 220 -8.71 19.32 8.81
C LEU A 220 -9.72 20.47 8.83
N PHE A 221 -9.45 21.55 8.10
CA PHE A 221 -10.36 22.69 8.00
C PHE A 221 -11.68 22.28 7.36
N THR A 222 -11.65 21.55 6.25
CA THR A 222 -12.87 21.04 5.58
C THR A 222 -13.66 20.10 6.47
N ALA A 223 -12.98 19.23 7.26
CA ALA A 223 -13.64 18.33 8.20
C ALA A 223 -14.48 19.06 9.27
N LEU A 224 -14.17 20.32 9.61
CA LEU A 224 -14.95 21.10 10.59
C LEU A 224 -16.35 21.49 10.10
N PHE A 225 -16.58 21.47 8.79
CA PHE A 225 -17.85 21.90 8.17
C PHE A 225 -18.69 20.73 7.64
N ILE A 226 -18.20 19.50 7.77
CA ILE A 226 -18.91 18.31 7.30
C ILE A 226 -19.83 17.79 8.41
N THR A 227 -21.08 17.53 8.06
CA THR A 227 -22.04 16.85 8.90
C THR A 227 -22.11 15.36 8.56
N ASP A 228 -22.56 14.54 9.52
CA ASP A 228 -22.70 13.09 9.33
C ASP A 228 -23.73 12.70 8.25
N THR A 229 -24.55 13.66 7.80
CA THR A 229 -25.50 13.49 6.69
C THR A 229 -24.80 13.43 5.32
N ASP A 230 -23.62 14.06 5.18
CA ASP A 230 -22.87 14.11 3.92
C ASP A 230 -21.89 12.93 3.80
N VAL A 231 -22.45 11.71 3.81
CA VAL A 231 -21.70 10.44 3.91
C VAL A 231 -20.57 10.31 2.87
N VAL A 232 -20.79 10.78 1.64
CA VAL A 232 -19.79 10.71 0.56
C VAL A 232 -18.60 11.64 0.85
N LEU A 233 -18.88 12.91 1.17
CA LEU A 233 -17.84 13.90 1.42
C LEU A 233 -17.08 13.57 2.71
N LEU A 234 -17.79 13.11 3.74
CA LEU A 234 -17.23 12.59 4.98
C LEU A 234 -16.25 11.45 4.71
N GLY A 235 -16.63 10.47 3.88
CA GLY A 235 -15.77 9.36 3.50
C GLY A 235 -14.51 9.82 2.77
N ILE A 236 -14.63 10.74 1.80
CA ILE A 236 -13.48 11.28 1.06
C ILE A 236 -12.51 11.99 2.00
N VAL A 237 -13.01 12.92 2.82
CA VAL A 237 -12.18 13.72 3.72
C VAL A 237 -11.52 12.85 4.79
N THR A 238 -12.25 11.87 5.34
CA THR A 238 -11.72 10.94 6.34
C THR A 238 -10.57 10.10 5.79
N ASN A 239 -10.74 9.50 4.61
CA ASN A 239 -9.70 8.68 4.00
C ASN A 239 -8.51 9.52 3.52
N PHE A 240 -8.76 10.72 2.99
CA PHE A 240 -7.69 11.62 2.58
C PHE A 240 -6.85 12.09 3.78
N LYS A 241 -7.51 12.46 4.89
CA LYS A 241 -6.87 12.76 6.17
C LYS A 241 -5.99 11.60 6.62
N TYR A 242 -6.54 10.40 6.65
CA TYR A 242 -5.83 9.19 7.06
C TYR A 242 -4.55 8.94 6.24
N VAL A 243 -4.62 9.07 4.91
CA VAL A 243 -3.44 8.93 4.04
C VAL A 243 -2.39 10.00 4.32
N LEU A 244 -2.80 11.26 4.50
CA LEU A 244 -1.89 12.36 4.81
C LEU A 244 -1.21 12.16 6.17
N GLU A 245 -1.94 11.69 7.18
CA GLU A 245 -1.41 11.32 8.49
C GLU A 245 -0.31 10.26 8.39
N TRP A 246 -0.49 9.24 7.55
CA TRP A 246 0.55 8.23 7.30
C TRP A 246 1.77 8.79 6.57
N ILE A 247 1.59 9.68 5.60
CA ILE A 247 2.71 10.33 4.92
C ILE A 247 3.52 11.19 5.91
N ILE A 248 2.84 11.95 6.77
CA ILE A 248 3.45 12.75 7.83
C ILE A 248 4.14 11.84 8.86
N PHE A 249 3.54 10.70 9.21
CA PHE A 249 4.17 9.69 10.06
C PHE A 249 5.48 9.16 9.47
N ILE A 250 5.52 8.84 8.18
CA ILE A 250 6.75 8.43 7.46
C ILE A 250 7.81 9.54 7.52
N GLN A 251 7.42 10.81 7.42
CA GLN A 251 8.34 11.93 7.62
C GLN A 251 8.89 11.97 9.06
N GLY A 252 8.06 11.70 10.06
CA GLY A 252 8.49 11.55 11.45
C GLY A 252 9.51 10.43 11.63
N LEU A 253 9.26 9.25 11.05
CA LEU A 253 10.22 8.14 11.02
C LEU A 253 11.52 8.52 10.31
N SER A 254 11.45 9.31 9.23
CA SER A 254 12.63 9.85 8.56
C SER A 254 13.46 10.76 9.47
N LEU A 255 12.80 11.61 10.27
CA LEU A 255 13.47 12.45 11.25
C LEU A 255 14.15 11.62 12.36
N PHE A 256 13.46 10.62 12.90
CA PHE A 256 14.06 9.72 13.91
C PHE A 256 15.24 8.95 13.35
N SER A 257 15.12 8.42 12.13
CA SER A 257 16.22 7.78 11.40
C SER A 257 17.43 8.70 11.24
N PHE A 258 17.19 9.99 10.99
CA PHE A 258 18.24 10.99 10.88
C PHE A 258 18.96 11.21 12.21
N PHE A 259 18.22 11.35 13.31
CA PHE A 259 18.84 11.48 14.63
C PHE A 259 19.60 10.24 15.06
N ILE A 260 19.05 9.04 14.82
CA ILE A 260 19.76 7.76 15.04
C ILE A 260 21.10 7.76 14.31
N LYS A 261 21.11 8.17 13.03
CA LYS A 261 22.34 8.21 12.24
C LYS A 261 23.35 9.22 12.77
N VAL A 262 22.90 10.43 13.09
CA VAL A 262 23.78 11.52 13.58
C VAL A 262 24.36 11.16 14.96
N ARG A 263 23.54 10.58 15.85
CA ARG A 263 23.95 10.20 17.20
C ARG A 263 24.65 8.84 17.28
N ARG A 264 24.63 8.05 16.20
CA ARG A 264 25.21 6.70 16.12
C ARG A 264 24.78 5.80 17.29
N THR A 265 23.48 5.79 17.56
CA THR A 265 22.88 5.04 18.67
C THR A 265 22.98 3.52 18.48
N HIS A 266 23.04 2.79 19.60
CA HIS A 266 23.14 1.32 19.62
C HIS A 266 21.94 0.65 18.92
N PRO A 267 22.12 -0.46 18.17
CA PRO A 267 21.05 -1.10 17.40
C PRO A 267 19.78 -1.43 18.20
N VAL A 268 19.92 -1.88 19.45
CA VAL A 268 18.77 -2.16 20.34
C VAL A 268 17.94 -0.90 20.60
N LEU A 269 18.60 0.24 20.86
CA LEU A 269 17.91 1.51 21.07
C LEU A 269 17.21 1.97 19.78
N ASN A 270 17.79 1.71 18.61
CA ASN A 270 17.17 2.05 17.33
C ASN A 270 15.86 1.28 17.14
N ILE A 271 15.83 -0.01 17.48
CA ILE A 271 14.62 -0.83 17.42
C ILE A 271 13.57 -0.28 18.39
N LEU A 272 13.95 0.01 19.63
CA LEU A 272 13.03 0.59 20.62
C LEU A 272 12.46 1.94 20.15
N ILE A 273 13.28 2.82 19.56
CA ILE A 273 12.81 4.10 19.01
C ILE A 273 11.72 3.86 17.94
N TYR A 274 11.90 2.89 17.04
CA TYR A 274 10.88 2.58 16.04
C TYR A 274 9.61 1.97 16.67
N ILE A 275 9.75 1.04 17.62
CA ILE A 275 8.60 0.47 18.34
C ILE A 275 7.79 1.59 19.01
N PHE A 276 8.46 2.47 19.75
CA PHE A 276 7.83 3.63 20.38
C PHE A 276 7.24 4.59 19.37
N ALA A 277 7.90 4.80 18.22
CA ALA A 277 7.36 5.64 17.17
C ALA A 277 6.02 5.12 16.65
N PHE A 278 5.88 3.80 16.46
CA PHE A 278 4.62 3.18 16.03
C PHE A 278 3.55 3.19 17.13
N ILE A 279 3.90 2.84 18.37
CA ILE A 279 2.97 2.88 19.52
C ILE A 279 2.43 4.30 19.73
N PHE A 280 3.30 5.30 19.62
CA PHE A 280 2.97 6.71 19.75
C PHE A 280 2.92 7.40 18.39
N SER A 281 2.20 6.80 17.43
CA SER A 281 2.05 7.34 16.08
C SER A 281 1.66 8.84 16.04
N PRO A 282 0.70 9.33 16.85
CA PRO A 282 0.38 10.76 16.87
C PRO A 282 1.57 11.65 17.25
N VAL A 283 2.43 11.19 18.17
CA VAL A 283 3.65 11.92 18.57
C VAL A 283 4.65 11.94 17.42
N THR A 284 4.84 10.79 16.74
CA THR A 284 5.70 10.69 15.55
C THR A 284 5.22 11.61 14.43
N GLN A 285 3.91 11.73 14.23
CA GLN A 285 3.32 12.66 13.26
C GLN A 285 3.63 14.11 13.61
N ILE A 286 3.54 14.51 14.89
CA ILE A 286 3.94 15.85 15.34
C ILE A 286 5.39 16.15 14.97
N PHE A 287 6.30 15.22 15.25
CA PHE A 287 7.71 15.35 14.85
C PHE A 287 7.88 15.46 13.32
N GLY A 288 7.08 14.70 12.56
CA GLY A 288 7.03 14.81 11.10
C GLY A 288 6.62 16.21 10.62
N MET A 289 5.54 16.76 11.20
CA MET A 289 5.08 18.12 10.90
C MET A 289 6.12 19.18 11.26
N ILE A 290 6.74 19.08 12.44
CA ILE A 290 7.79 20.01 12.89
C ILE A 290 8.98 19.98 11.91
N ASP A 291 9.41 18.79 11.46
CA ASP A 291 10.49 18.69 10.46
C ASP A 291 10.09 19.33 9.12
N MET A 292 8.83 19.21 8.70
CA MET A 292 8.35 19.85 7.46
C MET A 292 8.31 21.37 7.58
N ILE A 293 7.94 21.92 8.74
CA ILE A 293 7.88 23.36 8.99
C ILE A 293 9.30 23.95 9.10
N LEU A 294 10.10 23.40 10.02
CA LEU A 294 11.40 23.95 10.43
C LEU A 294 12.58 23.41 9.62
N ASN A 295 12.38 22.35 8.83
CA ASN A 295 13.44 21.66 8.09
C ASN A 295 14.60 21.23 9.01
N LEU A 296 14.29 20.52 10.09
CA LEU A 296 15.25 20.19 11.15
C LEU A 296 16.48 19.45 10.60
N LYS A 297 16.28 18.58 9.60
CA LYS A 297 17.37 17.84 8.93
C LYS A 297 18.38 18.71 8.17
N SER A 298 18.07 19.96 7.80
CA SER A 298 19.03 20.86 7.16
C SER A 298 19.86 21.68 8.15
N ASN A 299 19.34 21.90 9.36
CA ASN A 299 19.92 22.85 10.31
C ASN A 299 21.03 22.20 11.16
N ILE A 300 21.17 20.89 11.09
CA ILE A 300 22.21 20.13 11.81
C ILE A 300 23.41 19.95 10.88
N LYS A 301 24.54 20.61 11.21
CA LYS A 301 25.82 20.42 10.51
C LYS A 301 26.17 18.94 10.52
N ARG A 302 26.33 18.35 9.33
CA ARG A 302 26.87 16.99 9.17
C ARG A 302 28.32 17.01 9.64
N LYS A 303 28.58 16.59 10.89
CA LYS A 303 29.92 16.18 11.32
C LYS A 303 30.15 14.73 10.95
#